data_AF-A0A2H0Q5T8-F1
#
_entry.id   AF-A0A2H0Q5T8-F1
#
_cell.length_a   1.000
_cell.length_b   1.000
_cell.length_c   1.000
_cell.angle_alpha   90.00
_cell.angle_beta   90.00
_cell.angle_gamma   90.00
#
_symmetry.space_group_name_H-M   'P 1'
#
loop_
_entity.id
_entity.type
_entity.pdbx_description
1 polymer ?
#
loop_
_entity_poly.entity_id
_entity_poly.type
_entity_poly.pdbx_seq_one_letter_code
_entity_poly.pdbx_strand_id
1 'polypeptide(L)'
;MSSSSWIIGLIPLLAFAIADTFFGLKTGLIAALVLALIECVWSWATFGELDQISIVSLLLILFLGLLAWKKKSPIIFKIQPSLISFFLGVWLIVSWFMDEPVFVAMVKKYAAMLPIDIRRNIQNPQYLAFISLTTLTTGIGMLMHAFVTGYAAFKLNNWWWIAIRGIGFYLFAFIAMLCARVMIN
;
A
#
# COMPACT_ATOMS: atom_id res chain seq x y z
N MET A 1 -17.62 2.16 3.54
CA MET A 1 -16.25 2.68 3.40
C MET A 1 -16.26 3.68 2.24
N SER A 2 -16.20 4.99 2.50
CA SER A 2 -16.08 5.95 1.39
C SER A 2 -14.69 5.78 0.79
N SER A 3 -14.62 5.73 -0.54
CA SER A 3 -13.40 5.44 -1.32
C SER A 3 -12.28 6.50 -1.20
N SER A 4 -12.41 7.45 -0.28
CA SER A 4 -11.56 8.63 -0.13
C SER A 4 -10.35 8.44 0.82
N SER A 5 -10.33 7.45 1.71
CA SER A 5 -9.26 7.32 2.72
C SER A 5 -7.88 6.95 2.14
N TRP A 6 -7.82 6.22 1.02
CA TRP A 6 -6.55 5.74 0.44
C TRP A 6 -5.73 6.85 -0.24
N ILE A 7 -6.40 7.86 -0.80
CA ILE A 7 -5.74 9.03 -1.40
C ILE A 7 -5.22 9.95 -0.31
N ILE A 8 -5.90 10.01 0.82
CA ILE A 8 -5.54 10.85 1.96
C ILE A 8 -4.24 10.33 2.62
N GLY A 9 -4.03 9.01 2.67
CA GLY A 9 -2.78 8.40 3.14
C GLY A 9 -1.53 8.70 2.30
N LEU A 10 -1.67 9.33 1.13
CA LEU A 10 -0.54 9.83 0.34
C LEU A 10 -0.09 11.24 0.77
N ILE A 11 -0.94 12.00 1.46
CA ILE A 11 -0.72 13.42 1.78
C ILE A 11 0.56 13.64 2.61
N PRO A 12 0.82 12.90 3.71
CA PRO A 12 2.02 13.12 4.51
C PRO A 12 3.31 12.94 3.69
N LEU A 13 3.28 12.02 2.73
CA LEU A 13 4.45 11.56 2.01
C LEU A 13 4.70 12.39 0.76
N LEU A 14 3.62 12.89 0.15
CA LEU A 14 3.69 13.97 -0.83
C LEU A 14 4.30 15.23 -0.21
N ALA A 15 3.83 15.62 0.98
CA ALA A 15 4.38 16.79 1.67
C ALA A 15 5.84 16.61 2.06
N PHE A 16 6.25 15.42 2.53
CA PHE A 16 7.66 15.11 2.76
C PHE A 16 8.49 15.38 1.50
N ALA A 17 8.07 14.83 0.36
CA ALA A 17 8.88 14.93 -0.84
C ALA A 17 8.96 16.36 -1.38
N ILE A 18 7.87 17.12 -1.31
CA ILE A 18 7.86 18.54 -1.68
C ILE A 18 8.80 19.30 -0.74
N ALA A 19 8.60 19.18 0.57
CA ALA A 19 9.36 19.94 1.55
C ALA A 19 10.84 19.53 1.62
N ASP A 20 11.18 18.26 1.45
CA ASP A 20 12.57 17.79 1.35
C ASP A 20 13.26 18.33 0.09
N THR A 21 12.54 18.44 -1.03
CA THR A 21 13.09 18.98 -2.29
C THR A 21 13.44 20.46 -2.18
N PHE A 22 12.59 21.27 -1.54
CA PHE A 22 12.76 22.72 -1.50
C PHE A 22 13.42 23.25 -0.22
N PHE A 23 13.20 22.59 0.92
CA PHE A 23 13.58 23.07 2.25
C PHE A 23 14.46 22.07 3.03
N GLY A 24 14.81 20.94 2.43
CA GLY A 24 15.69 19.91 2.98
C GLY A 24 15.04 18.95 3.98
N LEU A 25 15.81 17.94 4.36
CA LEU A 25 15.34 16.76 5.11
C LEU A 25 14.57 17.08 6.39
N LYS A 26 15.06 18.00 7.22
CA LYS A 26 14.41 18.32 8.50
C LYS A 26 12.98 18.84 8.30
N THR A 27 12.83 19.79 7.37
CA THR A 27 11.53 20.38 7.03
C THR A 27 10.63 19.34 6.39
N GLY A 28 11.17 18.49 5.51
CA GLY A 28 10.46 17.34 4.94
C GLY A 28 9.88 16.41 6.00
N LEU A 29 10.69 15.99 6.96
CA LEU A 29 10.28 15.08 8.04
C LEU A 29 9.22 15.72 8.94
N ILE A 30 9.38 16.99 9.31
CA ILE A 30 8.40 17.72 10.13
C ILE A 30 7.07 17.85 9.38
N ALA A 31 7.10 18.20 8.09
CA ALA A 31 5.90 18.32 7.27
C ALA A 31 5.13 16.99 7.18
N ALA A 32 5.84 15.88 6.94
CA ALA A 32 5.24 14.54 6.95
C ALA A 32 4.60 14.22 8.30
N LEU A 33 5.31 14.47 9.40
CA LEU A 33 4.82 14.14 10.73
C LEU A 33 3.57 14.95 11.09
N VAL A 34 3.60 16.26 10.85
CA VAL A 34 2.46 17.14 11.15
C VAL A 34 1.24 16.72 10.34
N LEU A 35 1.40 16.45 9.04
CA LEU A 35 0.27 16.01 8.22
C LEU A 35 -0.23 14.61 8.58
N ALA A 36 0.66 13.68 8.96
CA ALA A 36 0.23 12.36 9.43
C ALA A 36 -0.58 12.45 10.72
N LEU A 37 -0.22 13.36 11.63
CA LEU A 37 -1.00 13.62 12.83
C LEU A 37 -2.36 14.27 12.51
N ILE A 38 -2.39 15.25 11.61
CA ILE A 38 -3.64 15.88 11.15
C ILE A 38 -4.56 14.85 10.50
N GLU A 39 -4.02 13.99 9.63
CA GLU A 39 -4.76 12.91 8.98
C GLU A 39 -5.33 11.91 10.00
N CYS A 40 -4.55 11.53 11.00
CA CYS A 40 -4.98 10.63 12.06
C CYS A 40 -6.12 11.25 12.88
N VAL A 41 -5.96 12.50 13.32
CA VAL A 41 -7.00 13.23 14.08
C VAL A 41 -8.26 13.42 13.24
N TRP A 42 -8.12 13.77 11.96
CA TRP A 42 -9.25 13.94 11.06
C TRP A 42 -9.98 12.61 10.80
N SER A 43 -9.24 11.52 10.63
CA SER A 43 -9.81 10.18 10.45
C SER A 43 -10.59 9.75 11.68
N TRP A 44 -10.03 9.95 12.88
CA TRP A 44 -10.72 9.66 14.13
C TRP A 44 -11.98 10.52 14.31
N ALA A 45 -11.90 11.83 14.03
CA ALA A 45 -13.05 12.73 14.16
C ALA A 45 -14.17 12.43 13.15
N THR A 46 -13.83 11.94 11.96
CA THR A 46 -14.81 11.67 10.88
C THR A 46 -15.42 10.27 10.99
N PHE A 47 -14.61 9.25 11.29
CA PHE A 47 -15.04 7.85 11.28
C PHE A 47 -15.27 7.27 12.68
N GLY A 48 -14.86 7.96 13.75
CA GLY A 48 -14.99 7.50 15.14
C GLY A 48 -14.01 6.40 15.55
N GLU A 49 -13.27 5.85 14.60
CA GLU A 49 -12.26 4.82 14.80
C GLU A 49 -11.03 5.09 13.95
N LEU A 50 -9.87 4.63 14.44
CA LEU A 50 -8.64 4.59 13.66
C LEU A 50 -8.49 3.20 13.06
N ASP A 51 -8.45 3.12 11.74
CA ASP A 51 -8.19 1.86 11.08
C ASP A 51 -6.73 1.41 11.33
N GLN A 52 -6.53 0.10 11.30
CA GLN A 52 -5.21 -0.50 11.58
C GLN A 52 -4.13 -0.05 10.59
N ILE A 53 -4.50 0.27 9.34
CA ILE A 53 -3.56 0.72 8.31
C ILE A 53 -3.09 2.14 8.63
N SER A 54 -3.98 3.03 9.04
CA SER A 54 -3.64 4.39 9.49
C SER A 54 -2.70 4.37 10.70
N ILE A 55 -2.96 3.51 11.69
CA ILE A 55 -2.09 3.36 12.86
C ILE A 55 -0.70 2.86 12.44
N VAL A 56 -0.63 1.80 11.63
CA VAL A 56 0.65 1.25 11.14
C VAL A 56 1.40 2.30 10.32
N SER A 57 0.70 3.07 9.48
CA SER A 57 1.28 4.14 8.68
C SER A 57 1.89 5.25 9.55
N LEU A 58 1.15 5.72 10.56
CA LEU A 58 1.62 6.73 11.52
C LEU A 58 2.86 6.23 12.29
N LEU A 59 2.82 5.00 12.79
CA LEU A 59 3.95 4.38 13.50
C LEU A 59 5.18 4.25 12.59
N LEU A 60 5.01 3.87 11.32
CA LEU A 60 6.10 3.82 10.35
C LEU A 60 6.67 5.21 10.07
N ILE A 61 5.84 6.23 9.90
CA ILE A 61 6.29 7.61 9.70
C ILE A 61 7.09 8.11 10.90
N LEU A 62 6.60 7.85 12.12
CA LEU A 62 7.31 8.19 13.35
C LEU A 62 8.66 7.45 13.44
N PHE A 63 8.64 6.13 13.30
CA PHE A 63 9.84 5.29 13.46
C PHE A 63 10.89 5.60 12.39
N LEU A 64 10.52 5.59 11.11
CA LEU A 64 11.43 5.86 10.00
C LEU A 64 11.84 7.32 9.95
N GLY A 65 10.95 8.25 10.33
CA GLY A 65 11.27 9.67 10.42
C GLY A 65 12.32 9.96 11.50
N LEU A 66 12.19 9.36 12.68
CA LEU A 66 13.19 9.46 13.76
C LEU A 66 14.53 8.85 13.34
N LEU A 67 14.51 7.68 12.69
CA LEU A 67 15.74 7.05 12.18
C LEU A 67 16.39 7.87 11.07
N ALA A 68 15.60 8.41 10.14
CA ALA A 68 16.06 9.28 9.06
C ALA A 68 16.70 10.56 9.59
N TRP A 69 16.12 11.17 10.64
CA TRP A 69 16.71 12.30 11.34
C TRP A 69 18.06 11.93 11.95
N LYS A 70 18.11 10.84 12.74
CA LYS A 70 19.33 10.42 13.45
C LYS A 70 20.47 10.11 12.49
N LYS A 71 20.17 9.50 11.36
CA LYS A 71 21.15 9.12 10.33
C LYS A 71 21.36 10.19 9.26
N LYS A 72 20.64 11.32 9.34
CA LYS A 72 20.65 12.42 8.35
C LYS A 72 20.50 11.91 6.90
N SER A 73 19.65 10.90 6.70
CA SER A 73 19.48 10.23 5.41
C SER A 73 17.99 10.15 5.02
N PRO A 74 17.58 10.79 3.90
CA PRO A 74 16.20 10.72 3.40
C PRO A 74 15.82 9.30 2.96
N ILE A 75 16.80 8.47 2.61
CA ILE A 75 16.60 7.11 2.09
C ILE A 75 15.82 6.24 3.10
N ILE A 76 16.11 6.39 4.38
CA ILE A 76 15.45 5.63 5.46
C ILE A 76 13.95 5.91 5.50
N PHE A 77 13.56 7.16 5.25
CA PHE A 77 12.15 7.52 5.16
C PHE A 77 11.53 7.01 3.86
N LYS A 78 12.26 7.16 2.74
CA LYS A 78 11.81 6.76 1.40
C LYS A 78 11.64 5.25 1.21
N ILE A 79 12.24 4.41 2.05
CA ILE A 79 12.10 2.95 1.96
C ILE A 79 10.76 2.44 2.50
N GLN A 80 9.98 3.27 3.20
CA GLN A 80 8.67 2.91 3.74
C GLN A 80 7.75 2.18 2.74
N PRO A 81 7.48 2.70 1.52
CA PRO A 81 6.65 1.98 0.54
C PRO A 81 7.24 0.63 0.12
N SER A 82 8.57 0.50 0.05
CA SER A 82 9.24 -0.75 -0.27
C SER A 82 8.95 -1.81 0.81
N LEU A 83 9.04 -1.43 2.08
CA LEU A 83 8.73 -2.33 3.20
C LEU A 83 7.26 -2.78 3.19
N ILE A 84 6.32 -1.84 3.03
CA ILE A 84 4.89 -2.16 3.02
C ILE A 84 4.56 -3.12 1.87
N SER A 85 5.01 -2.81 0.65
CA SER A 85 4.77 -3.68 -0.50
C SER A 85 5.49 -5.02 -0.39
N PHE A 86 6.66 -5.07 0.24
CA PHE A 86 7.37 -6.32 0.49
C PHE A 86 6.56 -7.23 1.43
N PHE A 87 6.16 -6.73 2.60
CA PHE A 87 5.41 -7.53 3.56
C PHE A 87 4.04 -7.94 3.03
N LEU A 88 3.34 -7.03 2.33
CA LEU A 88 2.08 -7.36 1.67
C LEU A 88 2.28 -8.44 0.59
N GLY A 89 3.30 -8.31 -0.24
CA GLY A 89 3.63 -9.27 -1.29
C GLY A 89 3.94 -10.66 -0.73
N VAL A 90 4.79 -10.73 0.29
CA VAL A 90 5.11 -11.98 1.00
C VAL A 90 3.85 -12.59 1.62
N TRP A 91 3.05 -11.79 2.32
CA TRP A 91 1.84 -12.30 2.97
C TRP A 91 0.84 -12.90 1.97
N LEU A 92 0.60 -12.24 0.83
CA LEU A 92 -0.27 -12.74 -0.22
C LEU A 92 0.24 -14.05 -0.82
N ILE A 93 1.54 -14.13 -1.13
CA ILE A 93 2.16 -15.34 -1.69
C ILE A 93 2.09 -16.50 -0.68
N VAL A 94 2.48 -16.25 0.57
CA VAL A 94 2.43 -17.28 1.63
C VAL A 94 1.00 -17.76 1.84
N SER A 95 0.01 -16.87 1.88
CA SER A 95 -1.40 -17.25 2.03
C SER A 95 -1.89 -18.16 0.90
N TRP A 96 -1.41 -17.91 -0.32
CA TRP A 96 -1.74 -18.73 -1.48
C TRP A 96 -1.11 -20.13 -1.37
N PHE A 97 0.15 -20.23 -0.93
CA PHE A 97 0.80 -21.51 -0.68
C PHE A 97 0.24 -22.30 0.51
N MET A 98 -0.46 -21.63 1.43
CA MET A 98 -1.16 -22.26 2.56
C MET A 98 -2.59 -22.70 2.22
N ASP A 99 -2.97 -22.69 0.93
CA ASP A 99 -4.33 -23.00 0.46
C ASP A 99 -5.44 -22.10 1.05
N GLU A 100 -5.07 -20.96 1.64
CA GLU A 100 -5.97 -19.93 2.15
C GLU A 100 -5.68 -18.56 1.52
N PRO A 101 -5.88 -18.38 0.19
CA PRO A 101 -5.59 -17.12 -0.48
C PRO A 101 -6.39 -15.96 0.15
N VAL A 102 -5.69 -14.91 0.60
CA VAL A 102 -6.30 -13.78 1.32
C VAL A 102 -7.49 -13.18 0.58
N PHE A 103 -7.42 -12.97 -0.74
CA PHE A 103 -8.55 -12.36 -1.47
C PHE A 103 -9.76 -13.30 -1.52
N VAL A 104 -9.55 -14.61 -1.59
CA VAL A 104 -10.65 -15.59 -1.52
C VAL A 104 -11.28 -15.57 -0.13
N ALA A 105 -10.45 -15.58 0.93
CA ALA A 105 -10.92 -15.49 2.31
C ALA A 105 -11.72 -14.20 2.54
N MET A 106 -11.26 -13.06 2.02
CA MET A 106 -11.97 -11.78 2.11
C MET A 106 -13.31 -11.81 1.37
N VAL A 107 -13.34 -12.25 0.12
CA VAL A 107 -14.60 -12.31 -0.66
C VAL A 107 -15.62 -13.21 0.01
N LYS A 108 -15.21 -14.34 0.60
CA LYS A 108 -16.09 -15.23 1.37
C LYS A 108 -16.56 -14.57 2.67
N LYS A 109 -15.64 -13.98 3.44
CA LYS A 109 -15.95 -13.32 4.73
C LYS A 109 -16.94 -12.17 4.57
N TYR A 110 -16.81 -11.38 3.51
CA TYR A 110 -17.66 -10.22 3.26
C TYR A 110 -18.80 -10.51 2.27
N ALA A 111 -19.07 -11.78 1.94
CA ALA A 111 -20.06 -12.16 0.93
C ALA A 111 -21.45 -11.56 1.19
N ALA A 112 -21.88 -11.48 2.45
CA ALA A 112 -23.18 -10.92 2.83
C ALA A 112 -23.35 -9.43 2.47
N MET A 113 -22.23 -8.69 2.37
CA MET A 113 -22.21 -7.26 2.04
C MET A 113 -22.11 -7.00 0.53
N LEU A 114 -21.91 -8.06 -0.28
CA LEU A 114 -21.75 -7.92 -1.73
C LEU A 114 -23.10 -7.88 -2.47
N PRO A 115 -23.16 -7.17 -3.61
CA PRO A 115 -24.29 -7.25 -4.53
C PRO A 115 -24.68 -8.68 -4.87
N ILE A 116 -25.97 -8.92 -5.10
CA ILE A 116 -26.53 -10.27 -5.35
C ILE A 116 -25.83 -10.94 -6.54
N ASP A 117 -25.52 -10.18 -7.58
CA ASP A 117 -24.85 -10.70 -8.78
C ASP A 117 -23.44 -11.23 -8.48
N ILE A 118 -22.69 -10.54 -7.60
CA ILE A 118 -21.36 -10.97 -7.18
C ILE A 118 -21.47 -12.19 -6.26
N ARG A 119 -22.46 -12.23 -5.36
CA ARG A 119 -22.68 -13.38 -4.47
C ARG A 119 -22.91 -14.68 -5.24
N ARG A 120 -23.64 -14.64 -6.35
CA ARG A 120 -23.84 -15.82 -7.22
C ARG A 120 -22.51 -16.32 -7.79
N ASN A 121 -21.62 -15.41 -8.19
CA ASN A 121 -20.32 -15.76 -8.74
C ASN A 121 -19.38 -16.42 -7.71
N ILE A 122 -19.55 -16.17 -6.40
CA ILE A 122 -18.75 -16.82 -5.35
C ILE A 122 -18.98 -18.33 -5.30
N GLN A 123 -20.13 -18.81 -5.80
CA GLN A 123 -20.41 -20.24 -5.92
C GLN A 123 -19.72 -20.89 -7.13
N ASN A 124 -19.23 -20.10 -8.10
CA ASN A 124 -18.56 -20.60 -9.29
C ASN A 124 -17.08 -20.94 -8.98
N PRO A 125 -16.64 -22.20 -9.14
CA PRO A 125 -15.26 -22.60 -8.90
C PRO A 125 -14.23 -21.83 -9.75
N GLN A 126 -14.56 -21.49 -11.00
CA GLN A 126 -13.67 -20.72 -11.88
C GLN A 126 -13.47 -19.29 -11.36
N TYR A 127 -14.52 -18.68 -10.80
CA TYR A 127 -14.41 -17.34 -10.21
C TYR A 127 -13.51 -17.38 -8.97
N LEU A 128 -13.66 -18.37 -8.09
CA LEU A 128 -12.78 -18.52 -6.93
C LEU A 128 -11.33 -18.82 -7.33
N ALA A 129 -11.11 -19.62 -8.37
CA ALA A 129 -9.78 -19.86 -8.93
C ALA A 129 -9.16 -18.56 -9.49
N PHE A 130 -9.95 -17.70 -10.14
CA PHE A 130 -9.49 -16.40 -10.62
C PHE A 130 -9.07 -15.49 -9.45
N ILE A 131 -9.87 -15.41 -8.40
CA ILE A 131 -9.57 -14.61 -7.21
C ILE A 131 -8.35 -15.18 -6.46
N SER A 132 -8.22 -16.51 -6.40
CA SER A 132 -7.04 -17.19 -5.85
C SER A 132 -5.79 -16.80 -6.62
N LEU A 133 -5.80 -16.93 -7.94
CA LEU A 133 -4.66 -16.60 -8.78
C LEU A 133 -4.31 -15.11 -8.73
N THR A 134 -5.33 -14.24 -8.63
CA THR A 134 -5.15 -12.80 -8.40
C THR A 134 -4.43 -12.52 -7.09
N THR A 135 -4.63 -13.33 -6.04
CA THR A 135 -3.89 -13.22 -4.78
C THR A 135 -2.39 -13.45 -5.04
N LEU A 136 -2.04 -14.53 -5.74
CA LEU A 136 -0.66 -14.86 -6.06
C LEU A 136 0.00 -13.80 -6.94
N THR A 137 -0.63 -13.45 -8.07
CA THR A 137 -0.04 -12.50 -9.03
C THR A 137 0.07 -11.10 -8.42
N THR A 138 -0.88 -10.69 -7.58
CA THR A 138 -0.78 -9.42 -6.83
C THR A 138 0.35 -9.48 -5.83
N GLY A 139 0.53 -10.61 -5.14
CA GLY A 139 1.68 -10.82 -4.27
C GLY A 139 3.01 -10.61 -4.99
N ILE A 140 3.17 -11.23 -6.16
CA ILE A 140 4.36 -11.05 -7.03
C ILE A 140 4.49 -9.59 -7.50
N GLY A 141 3.38 -8.98 -7.93
CA GLY A 141 3.33 -7.58 -8.33
C GLY A 141 3.79 -6.63 -7.22
N MET A 142 3.38 -6.90 -5.97
CA MET A 142 3.79 -6.12 -4.81
C MET A 142 5.27 -6.33 -4.45
N LEU A 143 5.83 -7.52 -4.63
CA LEU A 143 7.28 -7.71 -4.49
C LEU A 143 8.09 -6.96 -5.56
N MET A 144 7.62 -6.96 -6.81
CA MET A 144 8.25 -6.16 -7.86
C MET A 144 8.15 -4.66 -7.55
N HIS A 145 6.97 -4.19 -7.13
CA HIS A 145 6.78 -2.82 -6.69
C HIS A 145 7.69 -2.46 -5.51
N ALA A 146 7.88 -3.36 -4.54
CA ALA A 146 8.79 -3.17 -3.42
C ALA A 146 10.23 -2.98 -3.89
N PHE A 147 10.69 -3.79 -4.86
CA PHE A 147 12.02 -3.67 -5.45
C PHE A 147 12.19 -2.33 -6.18
N VAL A 148 11.22 -1.95 -7.02
CA VAL A 148 11.29 -0.72 -7.82
C VAL A 148 11.20 0.52 -6.95
N THR A 149 10.33 0.54 -5.93
CA THR A 149 10.26 1.65 -4.95
C THR A 149 11.52 1.74 -4.08
N GLY A 150 12.09 0.59 -3.70
CA GLY A 150 13.39 0.52 -3.04
C GLY A 150 14.48 1.15 -3.91
N TYR A 151 14.62 0.69 -5.15
CA TYR A 151 15.55 1.27 -6.13
C TYR A 151 15.35 2.79 -6.30
N ALA A 152 14.09 3.23 -6.43
CA ALA A 152 13.75 4.64 -6.54
C ALA A 152 14.20 5.45 -5.31
N ALA A 153 14.07 4.89 -4.10
CA ALA A 153 14.52 5.53 -2.87
C ALA A 153 16.04 5.77 -2.84
N PHE A 154 16.84 4.87 -3.43
CA PHE A 154 18.30 4.96 -3.45
C PHE A 154 18.86 5.78 -4.61
N LYS A 155 18.22 5.74 -5.79
CA LYS A 155 18.82 6.21 -7.05
C LYS A 155 18.09 7.35 -7.72
N LEU A 156 16.81 7.55 -7.43
CA LEU A 156 15.97 8.53 -8.14
C LEU A 156 15.68 9.75 -7.26
N ASN A 157 15.24 10.83 -7.91
CA ASN A 157 14.81 12.04 -7.23
C ASN A 157 13.44 11.85 -6.54
N ASN A 158 13.05 12.84 -5.72
CA ASN A 158 11.81 12.81 -4.93
C ASN A 158 10.55 12.66 -5.78
N TRP A 159 10.52 13.27 -6.97
CA TRP A 159 9.38 13.22 -7.88
C TRP A 159 9.16 11.83 -8.47
N TRP A 160 10.21 11.22 -9.00
CA TRP A 160 10.16 9.85 -9.50
C TRP A 160 9.84 8.85 -8.39
N TRP A 161 10.39 9.07 -7.19
CA TRP A 161 10.06 8.24 -6.03
C TRP A 161 8.57 8.30 -5.67
N ILE A 162 7.94 9.49 -5.62
CA ILE A 162 6.49 9.60 -5.40
C ILE A 162 5.71 8.94 -6.54
N ALA A 163 6.08 9.22 -7.79
CA ALA A 163 5.35 8.70 -8.95
C ALA A 163 5.34 7.17 -8.95
N ILE A 164 6.51 6.55 -8.74
CA ILE A 164 6.63 5.09 -8.64
C ILE A 164 5.86 4.56 -7.45
N ARG A 165 5.97 5.20 -6.29
CA ARG A 165 5.24 4.79 -5.09
C ARG A 165 3.71 4.83 -5.28
N GLY A 166 3.20 5.92 -5.84
CA GLY A 166 1.76 6.18 -5.95
C GLY A 166 1.18 5.51 -7.19
N ILE A 167 1.53 6.02 -8.36
CA ILE A 167 1.03 5.53 -9.65
C ILE A 167 1.55 4.11 -9.90
N GLY A 168 2.82 3.84 -9.60
CA GLY A 168 3.40 2.52 -9.79
C GLY A 168 2.71 1.45 -8.96
N PHE A 169 2.27 1.72 -7.72
CA PHE A 169 1.51 0.75 -6.93
C PHE A 169 0.27 0.25 -7.67
N TYR A 170 -0.55 1.17 -8.20
CA TYR A 170 -1.75 0.83 -8.97
C TYR A 170 -1.40 0.13 -10.28
N LEU A 171 -0.32 0.55 -10.96
CA LEU A 171 0.13 -0.09 -12.19
C LEU A 171 0.53 -1.55 -11.95
N PHE A 172 1.31 -1.83 -10.90
CA PHE A 172 1.71 -3.20 -10.55
C PHE A 172 0.51 -4.06 -10.15
N ALA A 173 -0.44 -3.51 -9.38
CA ALA A 173 -1.66 -4.21 -9.02
C ALA A 173 -2.54 -4.52 -10.25
N PHE A 174 -2.64 -3.57 -11.19
CA PHE A 174 -3.40 -3.75 -12.42
C PHE A 174 -2.77 -4.81 -13.34
N ILE A 175 -1.45 -4.74 -13.55
CA ILE A 175 -0.71 -5.74 -14.35
C ILE A 175 -0.87 -7.13 -13.72
N ALA A 176 -0.75 -7.24 -12.39
CA ALA A 176 -0.96 -8.49 -11.68
C ALA A 176 -2.34 -9.10 -11.92
N MET A 177 -3.40 -8.28 -11.90
CA MET A 177 -4.76 -8.73 -12.21
C MET A 177 -4.90 -9.22 -13.66
N LEU A 178 -4.27 -8.53 -14.61
CA LEU A 178 -4.23 -8.97 -16.02
C LEU A 178 -3.50 -10.31 -16.18
N CYS A 179 -2.37 -10.50 -15.49
CA CYS A 179 -1.66 -11.77 -15.49
C CYS A 179 -2.56 -12.91 -14.98
N ALA A 180 -3.28 -12.71 -13.88
CA ALA A 180 -4.21 -13.72 -13.37
C ALA A 180 -5.33 -14.02 -14.38
N ARG A 181 -5.84 -13.01 -15.08
CA ARG A 181 -6.86 -13.19 -16.12
C ARG A 181 -6.34 -14.01 -17.31
N VAL A 182 -5.10 -13.80 -17.71
CA VAL A 182 -4.49 -14.55 -18.83
C VAL A 182 -4.20 -16.00 -18.43
N MET A 183 -3.73 -16.22 -17.21
CA MET A 183 -3.33 -17.55 -16.74
C MET A 183 -4.49 -18.51 -16.43
N ILE A 184 -5.71 -18.00 -16.25
CA ILE A 184 -6.89 -18.83 -15.98
C ILE A 184 -7.69 -19.21 -17.24
N ASN A 185 -7.44 -18.54 -18.36
CA ASN A 185 -8.02 -18.90 -19.66
C ASN A 185 -7.20 -20.02 -20.31
#